data_AF-A0A9P4T8C0-F1
#
_entry.id   AF-A0A9P4T8C0-F1
#
_cell.length_a   1.000
_cell.length_b   1.000
_cell.length_c   1.000
_cell.angle_alpha   90.00
_cell.angle_beta   90.00
_cell.angle_gamma   90.00
#
_symmetry.space_group_name_H-M   'P 1'
#
loop_
_entity.id
_entity.type
_entity.pdbx_description
1 polymer ?
#
loop_
_entity_poly.entity_id
_entity_poly.type
_entity_poly.pdbx_seq_one_letter_code
_entity_poly.pdbx_strand_id
1 'polypeptide(L)'
;MRLIYSLAAEVVIWLGPESRNSDKAMELIIVLSDACKNGTDKSLGAEFRRNPEYIGGGAWLALSQLLERTYWHRMWIIQELCLAGTKAPILCGKKFVTWEQFYSALHTFGKHNTDIMFACIDHERKAAGLSASGLSRNKIIHIDFEHRKQAGNTGPQYMPLLDLARHSDASNPRDKIYGLLGLMDPAVSSVVTLDYNLSVEDVYTEFTRQYIEATQNLEILQQCRLGSSLLPSWVPDWRNKGHYRLFSGSHSPYKAGKGSLPSYRFRDDSHVLEIDGIVLDTVDGLGPAYFEHATSSMLEHGMFEPSNVANAYGSEESIKDAVWRTLTGDRTLRGRPTPDSYAAIMDLPD
;
A
#
# COMPACT_ATOMS: atom_id res chain seq x y z
N MET A 1 -8.14 -12.85 -17.86
CA MET A 1 -8.78 -11.92 -16.90
C MET A 1 -8.71 -10.47 -17.36
N ARG A 2 -7.55 -9.88 -17.72
CA ARG A 2 -7.45 -8.52 -18.32
C ARG A 2 -8.51 -8.24 -19.40
N LEU A 3 -8.51 -9.05 -20.47
CA LEU A 3 -9.44 -8.90 -21.59
C LEU A 3 -10.90 -9.04 -21.17
N ILE A 4 -11.19 -9.84 -20.13
CA ILE A 4 -12.56 -10.06 -19.66
C ILE A 4 -13.08 -8.76 -19.05
N TYR A 5 -12.35 -8.16 -18.11
CA TYR A 5 -12.80 -6.91 -17.48
C TYR A 5 -12.67 -5.69 -18.38
N SER A 6 -11.63 -5.62 -19.24
CA SER A 6 -11.46 -4.49 -20.15
C SER A 6 -12.48 -4.47 -21.29
N LEU A 7 -13.03 -5.62 -21.67
CA LEU A 7 -14.06 -5.74 -22.71
C LEU A 7 -15.47 -5.92 -22.12
N ALA A 8 -15.60 -6.00 -20.80
CA ALA A 8 -16.89 -6.08 -20.15
C ALA A 8 -17.66 -4.78 -20.38
N ALA A 9 -18.95 -4.90 -20.72
CA ALA A 9 -19.83 -3.74 -20.80
C ALA A 9 -19.97 -3.05 -19.43
N GLU A 10 -19.99 -3.84 -18.36
CA GLU A 10 -20.05 -3.36 -16.98
C GLU A 10 -19.43 -4.39 -16.04
N VAL A 11 -18.68 -3.92 -15.04
CA VAL A 11 -18.16 -4.75 -13.95
C VAL A 11 -19.01 -4.52 -12.72
N VAL A 12 -19.60 -5.59 -12.20
CA VAL A 12 -20.47 -5.56 -11.02
C VAL A 12 -19.71 -6.08 -9.80
N ILE A 13 -19.57 -5.25 -8.78
CA ILE A 13 -18.82 -5.56 -7.56
C ILE A 13 -19.81 -6.07 -6.51
N TRP A 14 -19.82 -7.38 -6.24
CA TRP A 14 -20.73 -7.97 -5.26
C TRP A 14 -20.02 -8.31 -3.95
N LEU A 15 -20.35 -7.59 -2.89
CA LEU A 15 -19.76 -7.76 -1.55
C LEU A 15 -20.43 -8.87 -0.72
N GLY A 16 -21.39 -9.60 -1.30
CA GLY A 16 -22.15 -10.65 -0.62
C GLY A 16 -23.56 -10.23 -0.19
N PRO A 17 -24.27 -11.10 0.54
CA PRO A 17 -25.61 -10.82 1.05
C PRO A 17 -25.60 -9.71 2.11
N GLU A 18 -26.80 -9.24 2.45
CA GLU A 18 -27.01 -8.32 3.57
C GLU A 18 -26.57 -8.99 4.88
N SER A 19 -25.87 -8.25 5.74
CA SER A 19 -25.43 -8.77 7.04
C SER A 19 -25.16 -7.63 8.02
N ARG A 20 -25.48 -7.81 9.30
CA ARG A 20 -25.01 -6.94 10.41
C ARG A 20 -25.12 -5.44 10.10
N ASN A 21 -26.28 -5.01 9.60
CA ASN A 21 -26.56 -3.63 9.23
C ASN A 21 -25.72 -3.06 8.07
N SER A 22 -25.28 -3.90 7.13
CA SER A 22 -24.57 -3.45 5.93
C SER A 22 -25.31 -2.34 5.17
N ASP A 23 -26.64 -2.28 5.25
CA ASP A 23 -27.45 -1.19 4.68
C ASP A 23 -27.09 0.18 5.29
N LYS A 24 -26.84 0.24 6.60
CA LYS A 24 -26.36 1.47 7.27
C LYS A 24 -24.97 1.89 6.78
N ALA A 25 -24.10 0.92 6.46
CA ALA A 25 -22.80 1.20 5.88
C ALA A 25 -22.95 1.84 4.49
N MET A 26 -23.83 1.31 3.65
CA MET A 26 -24.11 1.85 2.31
C MET A 26 -24.72 3.26 2.40
N GLU A 27 -25.60 3.51 3.37
CA GLU A 27 -26.18 4.84 3.63
C GLU A 27 -25.14 5.84 4.13
N LEU A 28 -24.27 5.44 5.07
CA LEU A 28 -23.14 6.25 5.51
C LEU A 28 -22.21 6.61 4.36
N ILE A 29 -21.88 5.66 3.47
CA ILE A 29 -21.06 5.93 2.28
C ILE A 29 -21.69 7.02 1.40
N ILE A 30 -23.01 7.00 1.19
CA ILE A 30 -23.71 8.04 0.42
C ILE A 30 -23.57 9.39 1.11
N VAL A 31 -23.84 9.48 2.42
CA VAL A 31 -23.73 10.74 3.19
C VAL A 31 -22.31 11.32 3.13
N LEU A 32 -21.29 10.49 3.34
CA LEU A 32 -19.89 10.91 3.28
C LEU A 32 -19.49 11.35 1.86
N SER A 33 -19.93 10.63 0.84
CA SER A 33 -19.70 10.97 -0.56
C SER A 33 -20.33 12.31 -0.92
N ASP A 34 -21.58 12.56 -0.52
CA ASP A 34 -22.29 13.79 -0.81
C ASP A 34 -21.65 14.99 -0.11
N ALA A 35 -21.22 14.81 1.14
CA ALA A 35 -20.47 15.85 1.86
C ALA A 35 -19.14 16.18 1.18
N CYS A 36 -18.41 15.17 0.69
CA CYS A 36 -17.20 15.38 -0.12
C CYS A 36 -17.51 16.16 -1.40
N LYS A 37 -18.55 15.79 -2.15
CA LYS A 37 -18.92 16.45 -3.40
C LYS A 37 -19.34 17.90 -3.20
N ASN A 38 -20.00 18.19 -2.08
CA ASN A 38 -20.48 19.52 -1.74
C ASN A 38 -19.45 20.37 -0.97
N GLY A 39 -18.28 19.82 -0.63
CA GLY A 39 -17.26 20.52 0.16
C GLY A 39 -17.66 20.79 1.62
N THR A 40 -18.58 19.98 2.16
CA THR A 40 -19.11 20.09 3.54
C THR A 40 -18.56 19.00 4.47
N ASP A 41 -17.53 18.28 4.04
CA ASP A 41 -16.86 17.21 4.77
C ASP A 41 -16.31 17.67 6.13
N LYS A 42 -15.74 18.88 6.21
CA LYS A 42 -15.27 19.45 7.48
C LYS A 42 -16.41 19.74 8.47
N SER A 43 -17.50 20.35 7.98
CA SER A 43 -18.66 20.62 8.83
C SER A 43 -19.33 19.34 9.29
N LEU A 44 -19.44 18.34 8.41
CA LEU A 44 -19.98 17.02 8.77
C LEU A 44 -19.07 16.30 9.78
N GLY A 45 -17.75 16.40 9.62
CA GLY A 45 -16.80 15.91 10.63
C GLY A 45 -17.01 16.57 12.00
N ALA A 46 -17.24 17.88 12.04
CA ALA A 46 -17.54 18.58 13.28
C ALA A 46 -18.87 18.15 13.93
N GLU A 47 -19.88 17.78 13.14
CA GLU A 47 -21.11 17.15 13.66
C GLU A 47 -20.82 15.79 14.27
N PHE A 48 -20.09 14.91 13.58
CA PHE A 48 -19.72 13.59 14.12
C PHE A 48 -18.86 13.67 15.38
N ARG A 49 -17.99 14.68 15.49
CA ARG A 49 -17.21 14.92 16.71
C ARG A 49 -18.09 15.30 17.90
N ARG A 50 -19.19 16.03 17.66
CA ARG A 50 -20.18 16.40 18.69
C ARG A 50 -21.13 15.27 19.02
N ASN A 51 -21.54 14.51 18.01
CA ASN A 51 -22.45 13.39 18.13
C ASN A 51 -21.98 12.25 17.20
N PRO A 52 -21.26 11.24 17.72
CA PRO A 52 -20.81 10.09 16.93
C PRO A 52 -21.96 9.33 16.24
N GLU A 53 -23.16 9.42 16.79
CA GLU A 53 -24.39 8.79 16.28
C GLU A 53 -25.24 9.75 15.42
N TYR A 54 -24.66 10.81 14.87
CA TYR A 54 -25.38 11.84 14.10
C TYR A 54 -26.28 11.30 12.98
N ILE A 55 -25.88 10.19 12.34
CA ILE A 55 -26.67 9.51 11.30
C ILE A 55 -27.33 8.21 11.77
N GLY A 56 -27.42 8.03 13.09
CA GLY A 56 -27.87 6.81 13.76
C GLY A 56 -26.72 5.90 14.19
N GLY A 57 -26.86 5.29 15.37
CA GLY A 57 -25.84 4.40 15.93
C GLY A 57 -25.63 3.11 15.12
N GLY A 58 -24.38 2.67 15.07
CA GLY A 58 -23.94 1.42 14.45
C GLY A 58 -23.53 1.54 12.98
N ALA A 59 -23.56 2.75 12.39
CA ALA A 59 -23.21 2.97 10.99
C ALA A 59 -21.70 2.85 10.75
N TRP A 60 -20.88 3.33 11.69
CA TRP A 60 -19.42 3.27 11.60
C TRP A 60 -18.89 1.84 11.78
N LEU A 61 -19.46 1.09 12.71
CA LEU A 61 -19.20 -0.32 12.91
C LEU A 61 -19.62 -1.12 11.67
N ALA A 62 -20.80 -0.84 11.11
CA ALA A 62 -21.24 -1.47 9.88
C ALA A 62 -20.28 -1.19 8.72
N LEU A 63 -19.80 0.05 8.56
CA LEU A 63 -18.78 0.40 7.57
C LEU A 63 -17.49 -0.37 7.78
N SER A 64 -17.00 -0.45 9.02
CA SER A 64 -15.80 -1.23 9.32
C SER A 64 -15.97 -2.71 8.95
N GLN A 65 -17.09 -3.33 9.33
CA GLN A 65 -17.37 -4.73 9.02
C GLN A 65 -17.55 -4.96 7.52
N LEU A 66 -18.10 -3.99 6.79
CA LEU A 66 -18.19 -4.03 5.33
C LEU A 66 -16.80 -4.05 4.69
N LEU A 67 -15.86 -3.26 5.23
CA LEU A 67 -14.46 -3.17 4.77
C LEU A 67 -13.59 -4.37 5.18
N GLU A 68 -14.00 -5.11 6.21
CA GLU A 68 -13.36 -6.36 6.68
C GLU A 68 -13.81 -7.60 5.89
N ARG A 69 -14.72 -7.45 4.92
CA ARG A 69 -15.20 -8.59 4.13
C ARG A 69 -14.09 -9.19 3.27
N THR A 70 -14.13 -10.50 3.14
CA THR A 70 -13.17 -11.32 2.37
C THR A 70 -12.97 -10.82 0.93
N TYR A 71 -14.00 -10.24 0.31
CA TYR A 71 -13.90 -9.61 -1.02
C TYR A 71 -12.70 -8.67 -1.12
N TRP A 72 -12.52 -7.77 -0.15
CA TRP A 72 -11.46 -6.75 -0.17
C TRP A 72 -10.05 -7.32 -0.04
N HIS A 73 -9.92 -8.54 0.46
CA HIS A 73 -8.61 -9.16 0.64
C HIS A 73 -8.14 -9.89 -0.61
N ARG A 74 -9.03 -10.32 -1.50
CA ARG A 74 -8.68 -11.15 -2.68
C ARG A 74 -7.68 -10.48 -3.63
N MET A 75 -6.88 -11.30 -4.32
CA MET A 75 -5.91 -10.87 -5.33
C MET A 75 -6.60 -10.33 -6.59
N TRP A 76 -7.62 -11.04 -7.06
CA TRP A 76 -8.29 -10.75 -8.33
C TRP A 76 -9.08 -9.45 -8.33
N ILE A 77 -9.49 -8.95 -7.16
CA ILE A 77 -10.21 -7.68 -7.07
C ILE A 77 -9.37 -6.48 -7.52
N ILE A 78 -8.04 -6.60 -7.53
CA ILE A 78 -7.17 -5.53 -8.05
C ILE A 78 -7.47 -5.30 -9.54
N GLN A 79 -7.54 -6.37 -10.36
CA GLN A 79 -7.93 -6.23 -11.77
C GLN A 79 -9.39 -5.80 -11.91
N GLU A 80 -10.29 -6.41 -11.14
CA GLU A 80 -11.73 -6.10 -11.19
C GLU A 80 -11.98 -4.61 -10.98
N LEU A 81 -11.37 -4.03 -9.95
CA LEU A 81 -11.58 -2.64 -9.55
C LEU A 81 -10.78 -1.64 -10.38
N CYS A 82 -9.54 -1.96 -10.74
CA CYS A 82 -8.73 -1.05 -11.57
C CYS A 82 -9.28 -0.93 -13.00
N LEU A 83 -9.90 -1.98 -13.54
CA LEU A 83 -10.46 -2.00 -14.90
C LEU A 83 -11.97 -1.71 -14.94
N ALA A 84 -12.66 -1.69 -13.80
CA ALA A 84 -14.06 -1.29 -13.72
C ALA A 84 -14.24 0.17 -14.16
N GLY A 85 -15.41 0.53 -14.68
CA GLY A 85 -15.76 1.95 -14.89
C GLY A 85 -16.00 2.66 -13.55
N THR A 86 -15.82 3.99 -13.49
CA THR A 86 -16.07 4.78 -12.27
C THR A 86 -17.51 4.66 -11.74
N LYS A 87 -18.45 4.34 -12.62
CA LYS A 87 -19.87 4.12 -12.30
C LYS A 87 -20.20 2.67 -11.94
N ALA A 88 -19.21 1.77 -11.89
CA ALA A 88 -19.42 0.37 -11.56
C ALA A 88 -20.17 0.23 -10.24
N PRO A 89 -21.26 -0.54 -10.19
CA PRO A 89 -22.06 -0.70 -9.00
C PRO A 89 -21.36 -1.64 -8.02
N ILE A 90 -21.25 -1.18 -6.77
CA ILE A 90 -20.90 -1.98 -5.60
C ILE A 90 -22.21 -2.36 -4.91
N LEU A 91 -22.52 -3.65 -4.89
CA LEU A 91 -23.71 -4.20 -4.26
C LEU A 91 -23.38 -4.89 -2.95
N CYS A 92 -24.26 -4.71 -1.98
CA CYS A 92 -24.33 -5.51 -0.78
C CYS A 92 -25.79 -5.79 -0.47
N GLY A 93 -26.18 -7.06 -0.49
CA GLY A 93 -27.59 -7.43 -0.36
C GLY A 93 -28.44 -6.75 -1.45
N LYS A 94 -29.39 -5.90 -1.03
CA LYS A 94 -30.30 -5.16 -1.94
C LYS A 94 -29.88 -3.71 -2.19
N LYS A 95 -28.87 -3.21 -1.47
CA LYS A 95 -28.38 -1.84 -1.59
C LYS A 95 -27.18 -1.79 -2.53
N PHE A 96 -26.99 -0.65 -3.17
CA PHE A 96 -25.81 -0.41 -4.00
C PHE A 96 -25.33 1.03 -3.89
N VAL A 97 -24.05 1.23 -4.15
CA VAL A 97 -23.38 2.54 -4.36
C VAL A 97 -22.48 2.41 -5.58
N THR A 98 -22.09 3.50 -6.22
CA THR A 98 -21.09 3.45 -7.30
C THR A 98 -19.67 3.40 -6.74
N TRP A 99 -18.72 2.89 -7.51
CA TRP A 99 -17.30 2.94 -7.18
C TRP A 99 -16.84 4.37 -6.84
N GLU A 100 -17.27 5.37 -7.62
CA GLU A 100 -17.01 6.78 -7.36
C GLU A 100 -17.51 7.24 -5.98
N GLN A 101 -18.75 6.90 -5.60
CA GLN A 101 -19.32 7.25 -4.29
C GLN A 101 -18.53 6.57 -3.17
N PHE A 102 -18.25 5.29 -3.32
CA PHE A 102 -17.51 4.50 -2.35
C PHE A 102 -16.12 5.07 -2.08
N TYR A 103 -15.37 5.37 -3.15
CA TYR A 103 -14.04 5.96 -3.00
C TYR A 103 -14.10 7.37 -2.44
N SER A 104 -14.99 8.23 -2.94
CA SER A 104 -15.16 9.61 -2.47
C SER A 104 -15.37 9.66 -0.95
N ALA A 105 -16.24 8.77 -0.44
CA ALA A 105 -16.51 8.61 0.97
C ALA A 105 -15.27 8.20 1.77
N LEU A 106 -14.50 7.20 1.31
CA LEU A 106 -13.37 6.67 2.09
C LEU A 106 -12.13 7.56 2.02
N HIS A 107 -11.77 8.05 0.84
CA HIS A 107 -10.53 8.78 0.62
C HIS A 107 -10.62 10.22 1.12
N THR A 108 -11.64 10.97 0.70
CA THR A 108 -11.68 12.41 1.01
C THR A 108 -12.08 12.64 2.46
N PHE A 109 -13.07 11.89 2.96
CA PHE A 109 -13.43 11.99 4.36
C PHE A 109 -12.30 11.49 5.27
N GLY A 110 -11.62 10.40 4.88
CA GLY A 110 -10.38 9.98 5.54
C GLY A 110 -9.35 11.09 5.57
N LYS A 111 -9.04 11.74 4.45
CA LYS A 111 -8.01 12.79 4.40
C LYS A 111 -8.23 13.93 5.40
N HIS A 112 -9.47 14.34 5.65
CA HIS A 112 -9.78 15.49 6.50
C HIS A 112 -10.25 15.14 7.92
N ASN A 113 -10.78 13.94 8.12
CA ASN A 113 -11.42 13.53 9.38
C ASN A 113 -11.05 12.09 9.79
N THR A 114 -9.84 11.60 9.45
CA THR A 114 -9.40 10.24 9.80
C THR A 114 -9.48 9.97 11.31
N ASP A 115 -9.09 10.94 12.13
CA ASP A 115 -9.18 10.89 13.60
C ASP A 115 -10.61 10.65 14.08
N ILE A 116 -11.56 11.41 13.53
CA ILE A 116 -12.99 11.32 13.88
C ILE A 116 -13.53 9.96 13.48
N MET A 117 -13.15 9.50 12.28
CA MET A 117 -13.57 8.21 11.73
C MET A 117 -13.13 7.06 12.62
N PHE A 118 -11.87 7.04 13.05
CA PHE A 118 -11.37 6.02 13.98
C PHE A 118 -12.04 6.11 15.34
N ALA A 119 -12.22 7.32 15.89
CA ALA A 119 -12.90 7.51 17.15
C ALA A 119 -14.36 7.00 17.13
N CYS A 120 -15.10 7.26 16.05
CA CYS A 120 -16.48 6.77 15.91
C CYS A 120 -16.54 5.25 15.75
N ILE A 121 -15.64 4.65 14.97
CA ILE A 121 -15.55 3.19 14.82
C ILE A 121 -15.22 2.53 16.15
N ASP A 122 -14.23 3.05 16.88
CA ASP A 122 -13.83 2.51 18.18
C ASP A 122 -14.93 2.66 19.24
N HIS A 123 -15.64 3.80 19.24
CA HIS A 123 -16.79 4.01 20.11
C HIS A 123 -17.87 2.93 19.88
N GLU A 124 -18.27 2.71 18.63
CA GLU A 124 -19.30 1.72 18.31
C GLU A 124 -18.82 0.27 18.50
N ARG A 125 -17.54 -0.03 18.23
CA ARG A 125 -16.95 -1.35 18.54
C ARG A 125 -16.96 -1.65 20.03
N LYS A 126 -16.55 -0.69 20.87
CA LYS A 126 -16.57 -0.83 22.33
C LYS A 126 -18.00 -1.04 22.83
N ALA A 127 -18.96 -0.27 22.33
CA ALA A 127 -20.37 -0.45 22.65
C ALA A 127 -20.89 -1.85 22.26
N ALA A 128 -20.34 -2.46 21.21
CA ALA A 128 -20.64 -3.82 20.76
C ALA A 128 -19.78 -4.93 21.43
N GLY A 129 -18.89 -4.59 22.37
CA GLY A 129 -17.99 -5.56 23.03
C GLY A 129 -16.90 -6.14 22.11
N LEU A 130 -16.53 -5.43 21.05
CA LEU A 130 -15.52 -5.85 20.07
C LEU A 130 -14.17 -5.16 20.35
N SER A 131 -13.07 -5.84 20.04
CA SER A 131 -11.73 -5.25 20.08
C SER A 131 -11.53 -4.19 19.00
N ALA A 132 -10.54 -3.31 19.20
CA ALA A 132 -10.12 -2.33 18.19
C ALA A 132 -9.77 -3.01 16.86
N SER A 133 -10.00 -2.30 15.75
CA SER A 133 -9.72 -2.80 14.39
C SER A 133 -8.43 -2.25 13.80
N GLY A 134 -7.64 -3.16 13.20
CA GLY A 134 -6.66 -2.83 12.17
C GLY A 134 -7.34 -2.66 10.81
N LEU A 135 -8.04 -1.54 10.61
CA LEU A 135 -8.69 -1.24 9.33
C LEU A 135 -7.62 -1.03 8.26
N SER A 136 -7.43 -2.00 7.36
CA SER A 136 -6.48 -1.91 6.25
C SER A 136 -7.03 -1.06 5.09
N ARG A 137 -7.25 0.25 5.34
CA ARG A 137 -7.70 1.23 4.34
C ARG A 137 -6.76 1.39 3.16
N ASN A 138 -5.47 1.14 3.40
CA ASN A 138 -4.40 1.44 2.44
C ASN A 138 -4.64 0.70 1.12
N LYS A 139 -5.12 -0.55 1.14
CA LYS A 139 -5.35 -1.33 -0.08
C LYS A 139 -6.38 -0.69 -1.03
N ILE A 140 -7.52 -0.21 -0.52
CA ILE A 140 -8.59 0.38 -1.36
C ILE A 140 -8.13 1.71 -1.95
N ILE A 141 -7.42 2.52 -1.16
CA ILE A 141 -6.87 3.80 -1.61
C ILE A 141 -5.86 3.57 -2.75
N HIS A 142 -4.97 2.59 -2.61
CA HIS A 142 -4.00 2.25 -3.65
C HIS A 142 -4.68 1.72 -4.92
N ILE A 143 -5.74 0.91 -4.80
CA ILE A 143 -6.49 0.41 -5.97
C ILE A 143 -7.15 1.54 -6.75
N ASP A 144 -7.78 2.50 -6.08
CA ASP A 144 -8.41 3.64 -6.79
C ASP A 144 -7.37 4.58 -7.40
N PHE A 145 -6.25 4.80 -6.72
CA PHE A 145 -5.14 5.56 -7.30
C PHE A 145 -4.72 4.94 -8.64
N GLU A 146 -4.52 3.62 -8.68
CA GLU A 146 -4.21 2.90 -9.91
C GLU A 146 -5.37 2.95 -10.92
N HIS A 147 -6.62 2.84 -10.50
CA HIS A 147 -7.80 2.99 -11.36
C HIS A 147 -7.81 4.35 -12.09
N ARG A 148 -7.64 5.46 -11.36
CA ARG A 148 -7.58 6.81 -11.94
C ARG A 148 -6.37 7.01 -12.84
N LYS A 149 -5.26 6.37 -12.50
CA LYS A 149 -4.03 6.42 -13.27
C LYS A 149 -4.19 5.79 -14.65
N GLN A 150 -4.82 4.62 -14.71
CA GLN A 150 -5.18 3.96 -15.97
C GLN A 150 -6.08 4.84 -16.84
N ALA A 151 -6.97 5.63 -16.23
CA ALA A 151 -7.79 6.61 -16.95
C ALA A 151 -7.01 7.87 -17.41
N GLY A 152 -5.93 8.24 -16.70
CA GLY A 152 -5.16 9.47 -16.92
C GLY A 152 -3.92 9.36 -17.80
N ASN A 153 -3.64 8.18 -18.39
CA ASN A 153 -2.50 7.92 -19.29
C ASN A 153 -1.11 8.30 -18.70
N THR A 154 -0.95 8.22 -17.39
CA THR A 154 0.37 8.31 -16.75
C THR A 154 0.90 6.89 -16.60
N GLY A 155 2.08 6.59 -17.16
CA GLY A 155 2.60 5.21 -17.26
C GLY A 155 2.64 4.48 -15.91
N PRO A 156 2.40 3.16 -15.88
CA PRO A 156 2.17 2.40 -14.65
C PRO A 156 3.36 2.49 -13.68
N GLN A 157 3.05 2.49 -12.38
CA GLN A 157 4.08 2.34 -11.35
C GLN A 157 3.92 0.94 -10.83
N TYR A 158 4.94 0.11 -11.05
CA TYR A 158 4.83 -1.31 -10.75
C TYR A 158 4.89 -1.59 -9.26
N MET A 159 5.63 -0.78 -8.50
CA MET A 159 5.82 -1.07 -7.08
C MET A 159 4.53 -0.99 -6.25
N PRO A 160 3.67 0.05 -6.38
CA PRO A 160 2.36 0.04 -5.71
C PRO A 160 1.50 -1.18 -6.08
N LEU A 161 1.53 -1.63 -7.34
CA LEU A 161 0.83 -2.84 -7.78
C LEU A 161 1.40 -4.11 -7.13
N LEU A 162 2.73 -4.23 -7.05
CA LEU A 162 3.40 -5.35 -6.40
C LEU A 162 3.13 -5.38 -4.88
N ASP A 163 3.06 -4.21 -4.24
CA ASP A 163 2.67 -4.06 -2.84
C ASP A 163 1.22 -4.51 -2.61
N LEU A 164 0.31 -4.08 -3.48
CA LEU A 164 -1.10 -4.50 -3.47
C LEU A 164 -1.22 -6.02 -3.62
N ALA A 165 -0.48 -6.61 -4.56
CA ALA A 165 -0.49 -8.05 -4.76
C ALA A 165 -0.01 -8.78 -3.52
N ARG A 166 1.14 -8.39 -2.97
CA ARG A 166 1.74 -8.98 -1.77
C ARG A 166 0.74 -9.06 -0.61
N HIS A 167 0.04 -7.97 -0.33
CA HIS A 167 -0.91 -7.88 0.79
C HIS A 167 -2.28 -8.52 0.52
N SER A 168 -2.54 -8.96 -0.72
CA SER A 168 -3.79 -9.64 -1.07
C SER A 168 -3.81 -11.12 -0.66
N ASP A 169 -4.96 -11.76 -0.74
CA ASP A 169 -5.12 -13.20 -0.54
C ASP A 169 -5.25 -13.88 -1.90
N ALA A 170 -4.45 -14.91 -2.09
CA ALA A 170 -4.42 -15.73 -3.30
C ALA A 170 -4.36 -17.20 -2.90
N SER A 171 -5.29 -18.01 -3.42
CA SER A 171 -5.28 -19.46 -3.21
C SER A 171 -4.08 -20.12 -3.90
N ASN A 172 -3.71 -19.62 -5.09
CA ASN A 172 -2.46 -19.97 -5.75
C ASN A 172 -1.46 -18.82 -5.59
N PRO A 173 -0.29 -19.03 -4.95
CA PRO A 173 0.72 -17.98 -4.81
C PRO A 173 1.16 -17.35 -6.14
N ARG A 174 1.12 -18.08 -7.26
CA ARG A 174 1.47 -17.55 -8.59
C ARG A 174 0.56 -16.39 -9.02
N ASP A 175 -0.68 -16.34 -8.52
CA ASP A 175 -1.62 -15.26 -8.81
C ASP A 175 -1.15 -13.91 -8.30
N LYS A 176 -0.18 -13.86 -7.38
CA LYS A 176 0.50 -12.62 -6.98
C LYS A 176 1.14 -11.90 -8.17
N ILE A 177 1.62 -12.66 -9.15
CA ILE A 177 2.22 -12.14 -10.38
C ILE A 177 1.19 -12.18 -11.52
N TYR A 178 0.58 -13.34 -11.75
CA TYR A 178 -0.36 -13.53 -12.86
C TYR A 178 -1.61 -12.66 -12.75
N GLY A 179 -2.05 -12.38 -11.52
CA GLY A 179 -3.11 -11.44 -11.21
C GLY A 179 -2.75 -9.97 -11.45
N LEU A 180 -1.49 -9.62 -11.73
CA LEU A 180 -1.09 -8.24 -12.06
C LEU A 180 -0.79 -8.01 -13.54
N LEU A 181 -0.51 -9.05 -14.33
CA LEU A 181 -0.13 -8.90 -15.74
C LEU A 181 -1.16 -8.09 -16.56
N GLY A 182 -2.42 -8.10 -16.13
CA GLY A 182 -3.47 -7.30 -16.74
C GLY A 182 -3.33 -5.79 -16.59
N LEU A 183 -2.59 -5.34 -15.57
CA LEU A 183 -2.42 -3.94 -15.18
C LEU A 183 -1.02 -3.41 -15.49
N MET A 184 -0.09 -4.30 -15.83
CA MET A 184 1.28 -3.96 -16.20
C MET A 184 1.35 -3.48 -17.66
N ASP A 185 2.39 -2.69 -17.94
CA ASP A 185 2.70 -2.24 -19.29
C ASP A 185 2.94 -3.43 -20.24
N PRO A 186 2.58 -3.33 -21.53
CA PRO A 186 2.89 -4.35 -22.52
C PRO A 186 4.37 -4.76 -22.56
N ALA A 187 5.32 -3.85 -22.31
CA ALA A 187 6.74 -4.15 -22.29
C ALA A 187 7.11 -5.21 -21.23
N VAL A 188 6.41 -5.22 -20.09
CA VAL A 188 6.62 -6.20 -19.01
C VAL A 188 5.67 -7.39 -19.16
N SER A 189 4.39 -7.14 -19.43
CA SER A 189 3.38 -8.20 -19.45
C SER A 189 3.51 -9.16 -20.65
N SER A 190 4.07 -8.71 -21.78
CA SER A 190 4.22 -9.56 -22.97
C SER A 190 5.36 -10.57 -22.89
N VAL A 191 6.36 -10.32 -22.04
CA VAL A 191 7.49 -11.25 -21.85
C VAL A 191 7.17 -12.35 -20.83
N VAL A 192 6.18 -12.13 -19.96
CA VAL A 192 5.78 -13.09 -18.93
C VAL A 192 4.85 -14.16 -19.49
N THR A 193 5.30 -15.41 -19.44
CA THR A 193 4.49 -16.57 -19.84
C THR A 193 3.64 -17.06 -18.68
N LEU A 194 2.32 -17.22 -18.93
CA LEU A 194 1.36 -17.78 -17.98
C LEU A 194 1.45 -19.31 -18.00
N ASP A 195 2.17 -19.89 -17.04
CA ASP A 195 2.30 -21.34 -16.90
C ASP A 195 2.15 -21.78 -15.44
N TYR A 196 1.00 -22.38 -15.12
CA TYR A 196 0.72 -22.89 -13.77
C TYR A 196 1.41 -24.23 -13.46
N ASN A 197 2.10 -24.84 -14.42
CA ASN A 197 2.90 -26.05 -14.20
C ASN A 197 4.27 -25.74 -13.59
N LEU A 198 4.79 -24.52 -13.75
CA LEU A 198 6.03 -24.06 -13.13
C LEU A 198 5.91 -24.02 -11.62
N SER A 199 7.01 -24.16 -10.87
CA SER A 199 6.98 -23.94 -9.42
C SER A 199 6.70 -22.48 -9.07
N VAL A 200 6.37 -22.18 -7.81
CA VAL A 200 6.21 -20.77 -7.37
C VAL A 200 7.56 -20.04 -7.48
N GLU A 201 8.62 -20.76 -7.15
CA GLU A 201 10.00 -20.30 -7.17
C GLU A 201 10.44 -19.91 -8.57
N ASP A 202 10.14 -20.74 -9.57
CA ASP A 202 10.44 -20.45 -10.98
C ASP A 202 9.67 -19.22 -11.47
N VAL A 203 8.36 -19.15 -11.16
CA VAL A 203 7.52 -18.02 -11.59
C VAL A 203 8.02 -16.70 -11.02
N TYR A 204 8.38 -16.67 -9.74
CA TYR A 204 8.90 -15.45 -9.10
C TYR A 204 10.28 -15.07 -9.62
N THR A 205 11.17 -16.05 -9.80
CA THR A 205 12.54 -15.83 -10.30
C THR A 205 12.49 -15.29 -11.73
N GLU A 206 11.74 -15.97 -12.59
CA GLU A 206 11.63 -15.62 -14.00
C GLU A 206 10.92 -14.28 -14.20
N PHE A 207 9.84 -14.01 -13.45
CA PHE A 207 9.19 -12.71 -13.47
C PHE A 207 10.15 -11.58 -13.05
N THR A 208 10.93 -11.78 -11.99
CA THR A 208 11.86 -10.75 -11.51
C THR A 208 12.95 -10.47 -12.53
N ARG A 209 13.49 -11.52 -13.16
CA ARG A 209 14.47 -11.42 -14.26
C ARG A 209 13.91 -10.64 -15.45
N GLN A 210 12.76 -11.08 -15.97
CA GLN A 210 12.10 -10.46 -17.10
C GLN A 210 11.68 -9.01 -16.82
N TYR A 211 11.27 -8.69 -15.59
CA TYR A 211 10.97 -7.33 -15.18
C TYR A 211 12.21 -6.43 -15.27
N ILE A 212 13.36 -6.87 -14.76
CA ILE A 212 14.61 -6.11 -14.80
C ILE A 212 15.03 -5.87 -16.25
N GLU A 213 14.95 -6.89 -17.10
CA GLU A 213 15.29 -6.81 -18.52
C GLU A 213 14.35 -5.87 -19.29
N ALA A 214 13.05 -5.99 -19.08
CA ALA A 214 12.05 -5.18 -19.79
C ALA A 214 12.10 -3.69 -19.37
N THR A 215 12.35 -3.42 -18.08
CA THR A 215 12.32 -2.05 -17.54
C THR A 215 13.69 -1.38 -17.47
N GLN A 216 14.78 -2.15 -17.62
CA GLN A 216 16.15 -1.71 -17.37
C GLN A 216 16.30 -1.01 -16.00
N ASN A 217 15.63 -1.56 -14.98
CA ASN A 217 15.52 -0.95 -13.66
C ASN A 217 15.58 -1.99 -12.54
N LEU A 218 16.37 -1.72 -11.51
CA LEU A 218 16.57 -2.58 -10.34
C LEU A 218 15.61 -2.27 -9.17
N GLU A 219 14.62 -1.39 -9.35
CA GLU A 219 13.67 -0.99 -8.29
C GLU A 219 12.95 -2.19 -7.66
N ILE A 220 12.73 -3.28 -8.41
CA ILE A 220 12.11 -4.51 -7.91
C ILE A 220 12.89 -5.14 -6.75
N LEU A 221 14.20 -4.89 -6.65
CA LEU A 221 15.01 -5.39 -5.54
C LEU A 221 14.54 -4.82 -4.19
N GLN A 222 13.85 -3.67 -4.18
CA GLN A 222 13.24 -3.13 -2.96
C GLN A 222 12.16 -4.05 -2.38
N GLN A 223 11.59 -4.96 -3.19
CA GLN A 223 10.61 -5.95 -2.75
C GLN A 223 11.25 -7.19 -2.08
N CYS A 224 12.57 -7.32 -2.18
CA CYS A 224 13.30 -8.42 -1.57
C CYS A 224 13.43 -8.19 -0.06
N ARG A 225 13.57 -9.29 0.68
CA ARG A 225 13.88 -9.25 2.10
C ARG A 225 15.09 -10.13 2.36
N LEU A 226 15.94 -9.69 3.27
CA LEU A 226 17.01 -10.53 3.82
C LEU A 226 16.36 -11.60 4.71
N GLY A 227 16.60 -12.88 4.42
CA GLY A 227 16.04 -14.00 5.18
C GLY A 227 16.06 -15.32 4.41
N SER A 228 15.83 -16.43 5.11
CA SER A 228 15.88 -17.79 4.54
C SER A 228 14.63 -18.08 3.69
N SER A 229 14.68 -17.71 2.42
CA SER A 229 13.79 -18.28 1.41
C SER A 229 14.59 -19.26 0.55
N LEU A 230 13.91 -20.25 -0.05
CA LEU A 230 14.51 -21.09 -1.09
C LEU A 230 14.76 -20.33 -2.41
N LEU A 231 14.35 -19.06 -2.46
CA LEU A 231 14.55 -18.18 -3.61
C LEU A 231 15.93 -17.52 -3.56
N PRO A 232 16.50 -17.17 -4.73
CA PRO A 232 17.67 -16.30 -4.79
C PRO A 232 17.43 -14.99 -4.03
N SER A 233 18.48 -14.42 -3.45
CA SER A 233 18.40 -13.22 -2.58
C SER A 233 17.83 -11.97 -3.26
N TRP A 234 17.89 -11.92 -4.60
CA TRP A 234 17.39 -10.83 -5.43
C TRP A 234 15.96 -11.07 -5.94
N VAL A 235 15.33 -12.21 -5.58
CA VAL A 235 13.96 -12.55 -5.97
C VAL A 235 13.00 -12.30 -4.81
N PRO A 236 11.97 -11.46 -4.99
CA PRO A 236 10.98 -11.23 -3.95
C PRO A 236 10.13 -12.47 -3.67
N ASP A 237 9.96 -12.80 -2.39
CA ASP A 237 8.95 -13.78 -1.98
C ASP A 237 7.60 -13.08 -1.74
N TRP A 238 6.72 -13.06 -2.74
CA TRP A 238 5.37 -12.46 -2.61
C TRP A 238 4.39 -13.27 -1.75
N ARG A 239 4.79 -14.44 -1.21
CA ARG A 239 4.03 -15.14 -0.16
C ARG A 239 4.15 -14.41 1.18
N ASN A 240 5.28 -13.71 1.40
CA ASN A 240 5.54 -13.01 2.65
C ASN A 240 4.86 -11.63 2.67
N LYS A 241 3.91 -11.46 3.59
CA LYS A 241 3.15 -10.21 3.77
C LYS A 241 3.84 -9.16 4.64
N GLY A 242 4.92 -9.50 5.34
CA GLY A 242 5.52 -8.60 6.32
C GLY A 242 6.31 -7.43 5.74
N HIS A 243 6.34 -7.26 4.41
CA HIS A 243 7.13 -6.21 3.74
C HIS A 243 6.41 -4.87 3.82
N TYR A 244 7.06 -3.90 4.44
CA TYR A 244 6.63 -2.51 4.48
C TYR A 244 7.65 -1.69 3.70
N ARG A 245 7.19 -0.95 2.70
CA ARG A 245 8.05 0.05 2.06
C ARG A 245 8.27 1.19 3.02
N LEU A 246 9.53 1.53 3.28
CA LEU A 246 9.92 2.71 4.04
C LEU A 246 9.32 4.00 3.44
N PHE A 247 9.06 3.99 2.13
CA PHE A 247 8.38 5.06 1.41
C PHE A 247 7.23 4.49 0.57
N SER A 248 6.01 4.52 1.12
CA SER A 248 4.78 4.09 0.43
C SER A 248 4.15 5.19 -0.46
N GLY A 249 4.88 6.28 -0.72
CA GLY A 249 4.41 7.37 -1.56
C GLY A 249 4.26 6.95 -3.01
N SER A 250 3.20 7.43 -3.68
CA SER A 250 2.91 7.17 -5.09
C SER A 250 3.90 7.80 -6.08
N HIS A 251 4.99 8.40 -5.59
CA HIS A 251 6.14 8.84 -6.38
C HIS A 251 7.35 8.76 -5.45
N SER A 252 8.35 7.95 -5.78
CA SER A 252 9.68 8.09 -5.17
C SER A 252 10.39 9.23 -5.89
N PRO A 253 10.57 10.42 -5.28
CA PRO A 253 11.34 11.50 -5.89
C PRO A 253 12.84 11.18 -5.90
N TYR A 254 13.26 10.10 -5.24
CA TYR A 254 14.66 9.73 -5.09
C TYR A 254 15.16 9.00 -6.33
N LYS A 255 16.21 9.57 -6.94
CA LYS A 255 16.90 9.00 -8.09
C LYS A 255 18.40 9.12 -7.87
N ALA A 256 18.97 8.28 -7.00
CA ALA A 256 20.40 8.30 -6.70
C ALA A 256 21.26 8.14 -7.97
N GLY A 257 20.84 7.25 -8.89
CA GLY A 257 21.46 7.10 -10.20
C GLY A 257 21.08 8.15 -11.24
N LYS A 258 20.17 9.09 -10.92
CA LYS A 258 19.57 10.11 -11.80
C LYS A 258 18.94 9.53 -13.08
N GLY A 259 19.76 9.23 -14.08
CA GLY A 259 19.36 8.60 -15.35
C GLY A 259 20.41 7.61 -15.88
N SER A 260 21.37 7.19 -15.03
CA SER A 260 22.27 6.09 -15.35
C SER A 260 21.47 4.78 -15.44
N LEU A 261 21.83 3.97 -16.42
CA LEU A 261 21.30 2.63 -16.54
C LEU A 261 22.07 1.69 -15.60
N PRO A 262 21.41 0.71 -14.98
CA PRO A 262 22.10 -0.28 -14.17
C PRO A 262 22.98 -1.17 -15.05
N SER A 263 24.16 -1.52 -14.54
CA SER A 263 24.99 -2.60 -15.11
C SER A 263 24.69 -3.87 -14.33
N TYR A 264 24.23 -4.91 -15.04
CA TYR A 264 23.88 -6.18 -14.45
C TYR A 264 24.06 -7.34 -15.43
N ARG A 265 24.21 -8.56 -14.90
CA ARG A 265 24.15 -9.81 -15.67
C ARG A 265 23.63 -10.96 -14.82
N PHE A 266 22.92 -11.89 -15.46
CA PHE A 266 22.45 -13.12 -14.84
C PHE A 266 23.44 -14.26 -15.14
N ARG A 267 23.74 -15.10 -14.14
CA ARG A 267 24.56 -16.31 -14.24
C ARG A 267 23.84 -17.51 -13.63
N ASP A 268 24.42 -18.70 -13.84
CA ASP A 268 23.98 -19.96 -13.25
C ASP A 268 22.48 -20.22 -13.49
N ASP A 269 22.09 -20.29 -14.77
CA ASP A 269 20.70 -20.43 -15.21
C ASP A 269 19.74 -19.40 -14.60
N SER A 270 20.25 -18.17 -14.42
CA SER A 270 19.55 -17.06 -13.80
C SER A 270 19.28 -17.21 -12.30
N HIS A 271 20.05 -18.02 -11.58
CA HIS A 271 19.98 -18.03 -10.12
C HIS A 271 20.85 -16.93 -9.47
N VAL A 272 21.85 -16.41 -10.19
CA VAL A 272 22.75 -15.36 -9.67
C VAL A 272 22.57 -14.07 -10.45
N LEU A 273 22.22 -12.99 -9.76
CA LEU A 273 22.24 -11.62 -10.29
C LEU A 273 23.53 -10.93 -9.84
N GLU A 274 24.37 -10.56 -10.80
CA GLU A 274 25.53 -9.70 -10.57
C GLU A 274 25.18 -8.26 -10.98
N ILE A 275 25.57 -7.30 -10.15
CA ILE A 275 25.34 -5.87 -10.36
C ILE A 275 26.60 -5.07 -10.03
N ASP A 276 26.81 -3.97 -10.73
CA ASP A 276 27.81 -2.98 -10.34
C ASP A 276 27.20 -1.99 -9.34
N GLY A 277 27.96 -1.59 -8.33
CA GLY A 277 27.50 -0.67 -7.29
C GLY A 277 28.64 0.08 -6.62
N ILE A 278 28.28 1.13 -5.88
CA ILE A 278 29.20 1.90 -5.06
C ILE A 278 28.88 1.60 -3.60
N VAL A 279 29.89 1.18 -2.85
CA VAL A 279 29.77 1.03 -1.39
C VAL A 279 29.81 2.43 -0.79
N LEU A 280 28.67 2.89 -0.25
CA LEU A 280 28.57 4.20 0.41
C LEU A 280 29.10 4.15 1.83
N ASP A 281 28.62 3.16 2.60
CA ASP A 281 28.98 2.98 4.01
C ASP A 281 28.67 1.54 4.47
N THR A 282 29.05 1.20 5.70
CA THR A 282 28.72 -0.05 6.37
C THR A 282 27.80 0.24 7.56
N VAL A 283 26.67 -0.45 7.63
CA VAL A 283 25.79 -0.38 8.80
C VAL A 283 26.45 -1.14 9.95
N ASP A 284 26.91 -0.39 10.96
CA ASP A 284 27.66 -0.91 12.11
C ASP A 284 26.76 -1.39 13.27
N GLY A 285 25.50 -0.94 13.31
CA GLY A 285 24.54 -1.35 14.34
C GLY A 285 23.09 -1.30 13.85
N LEU A 286 22.24 -2.08 14.49
CA LEU A 286 20.80 -2.13 14.22
C LEU A 286 20.03 -1.93 15.53
N GLY A 287 19.10 -0.98 15.51
CA GLY A 287 18.14 -0.76 16.59
C GLY A 287 16.96 -1.74 16.51
N PRO A 288 16.11 -1.78 17.56
CA PRO A 288 14.92 -2.60 17.56
C PRO A 288 13.96 -2.17 16.44
N ALA A 289 13.36 -3.15 15.76
CA ALA A 289 12.30 -2.86 14.82
C ALA A 289 11.05 -2.37 15.58
N TYR A 290 10.55 -1.18 15.21
CA TYR A 290 9.32 -0.65 15.78
C TYR A 290 8.12 -1.42 15.22
N PHE A 291 7.47 -2.23 16.06
CA PHE A 291 6.16 -2.80 15.78
C PHE A 291 5.18 -2.26 16.82
N GLU A 292 4.01 -1.80 16.37
CA GLU A 292 2.89 -1.31 17.21
C GLU A 292 2.48 -2.32 18.30
N HIS A 293 2.82 -3.60 18.12
CA HIS A 293 2.64 -4.70 19.06
C HIS A 293 3.92 -5.55 19.20
N ALA A 294 5.09 -4.92 19.35
CA ALA A 294 6.33 -5.64 19.62
C ALA A 294 6.25 -6.37 20.97
N THR A 295 6.47 -7.69 20.96
CA THR A 295 6.67 -8.47 22.19
C THR A 295 8.13 -8.37 22.62
N SER A 296 8.43 -8.56 23.92
CA SER A 296 9.81 -8.50 24.44
C SER A 296 10.77 -9.43 23.69
N SER A 297 10.29 -10.60 23.26
CA SER A 297 11.08 -11.55 22.45
C SER A 297 11.43 -11.05 21.04
N MET A 298 10.66 -10.12 20.48
CA MET A 298 10.95 -9.49 19.17
C MET A 298 12.00 -8.38 19.27
N LEU A 299 12.20 -7.80 20.45
CA LEU A 299 13.25 -6.80 20.71
C LEU A 299 14.64 -7.46 20.86
N GLU A 300 14.69 -8.71 21.32
CA GLU A 300 15.94 -9.45 21.53
C GLU A 300 16.57 -9.99 20.23
N HIS A 301 15.78 -10.16 19.16
CA HIS A 301 16.25 -10.73 17.89
C HIS A 301 16.47 -9.62 16.86
N GLY A 302 17.73 -9.29 16.57
CA GLY A 302 18.10 -8.38 15.47
C GLY A 302 18.63 -7.01 15.91
N MET A 303 18.80 -6.79 17.21
CA MET A 303 19.60 -5.66 17.70
C MET A 303 21.08 -6.01 17.62
N PHE A 304 21.87 -5.14 16.99
CA PHE A 304 23.31 -5.24 16.95
C PHE A 304 23.86 -3.92 17.49
N GLU A 305 24.59 -3.99 18.60
CA GLU A 305 25.23 -2.79 19.15
C GLU A 305 26.28 -2.28 18.17
N PRO A 306 26.29 -0.97 17.86
CA PRO A 306 27.32 -0.39 17.02
C PRO A 306 28.69 -0.54 17.70
N SER A 307 29.68 -0.96 16.92
CA SER A 307 31.07 -1.02 17.40
C SER A 307 31.66 0.38 17.63
N ASN A 308 31.12 1.40 16.98
CA ASN A 308 31.51 2.79 17.14
C ASN A 308 30.37 3.64 17.76
N VAL A 309 30.64 4.20 18.95
CA VAL A 309 29.73 5.13 19.65
C VAL A 309 29.99 6.60 19.30
N ALA A 310 31.01 6.89 18.48
CA ALA A 310 31.29 8.25 18.05
C ALA A 310 30.23 8.72 17.04
N ASN A 311 29.67 9.90 17.29
CA ASN A 311 28.73 10.54 16.39
C ASN A 311 29.38 10.86 15.03
N ALA A 312 28.89 10.25 13.94
CA ALA A 312 29.35 10.50 12.59
C ALA A 312 29.13 11.95 12.11
N TYR A 313 28.19 12.67 12.72
CA TYR A 313 27.86 14.06 12.37
C TYR A 313 28.68 15.10 13.16
N GLY A 314 29.50 14.68 14.13
CA GLY A 314 30.29 15.59 14.97
C GLY A 314 29.46 16.34 16.01
N SER A 315 28.94 17.53 15.67
CA SER A 315 28.27 18.42 16.62
C SER A 315 26.80 18.03 16.87
N GLU A 316 26.24 18.48 18.00
CA GLU A 316 24.82 18.29 18.32
C GLU A 316 23.90 18.95 17.27
N GLU A 317 24.30 20.11 16.75
CA GLU A 317 23.57 20.82 15.69
C GLU A 317 23.51 19.98 14.40
N SER A 318 24.63 19.35 14.02
CA SER A 318 24.67 18.46 12.86
C SER A 318 23.89 17.17 13.06
N ILE A 319 23.79 16.65 14.30
CA ILE A 319 22.87 15.53 14.61
C ILE A 319 21.43 15.99 14.39
N LYS A 320 21.03 17.12 14.97
CA LYS A 320 19.67 17.66 14.85
C LYS A 320 19.32 17.83 13.38
N ASP A 321 20.23 18.39 12.58
CA ASP A 321 20.05 18.54 11.13
C ASP A 321 19.85 17.20 10.42
N ALA A 322 20.70 16.22 10.70
CA ALA A 322 20.59 14.89 10.13
C ALA A 322 19.28 14.18 10.51
N VAL A 323 18.84 14.31 11.77
CA VAL A 323 17.61 13.68 12.28
C VAL A 323 16.38 14.25 11.59
N TRP A 324 16.17 15.57 11.60
CA TRP A 324 14.95 16.14 11.00
C TRP A 324 14.91 15.95 9.48
N ARG A 325 16.06 16.00 8.79
CA ARG A 325 16.15 15.67 7.37
C ARG A 325 15.80 14.21 7.12
N THR A 326 16.27 13.28 7.95
CA THR A 326 15.92 11.86 7.84
C THR A 326 14.43 11.63 8.03
N LEU A 327 13.81 12.25 9.05
CA LEU A 327 12.37 12.14 9.30
C LEU A 327 11.51 12.65 8.15
N THR A 328 12.01 13.63 7.39
CA THR A 328 11.32 14.19 6.22
C THR A 328 11.76 13.55 4.90
N GLY A 329 12.75 12.65 4.92
CA GLY A 329 13.45 12.17 3.74
C GLY A 329 14.15 13.28 2.94
N ASP A 330 14.40 14.44 3.56
CA ASP A 330 14.94 15.65 2.93
C ASP A 330 14.13 16.12 1.71
N ARG A 331 12.85 15.75 1.62
CA ARG A 331 11.94 16.19 0.56
C ARG A 331 10.59 16.64 1.09
N THR A 332 10.06 17.71 0.50
CA THR A 332 8.65 18.10 0.62
C THR A 332 7.73 17.08 -0.07
N LEU A 333 6.42 17.12 0.22
CA LEU A 333 5.39 16.34 -0.47
C LEU A 333 5.37 16.50 -2.00
N ARG A 334 5.97 17.59 -2.52
CA ARG A 334 6.11 17.85 -3.96
C ARG A 334 7.46 17.42 -4.54
N GLY A 335 8.29 16.72 -3.76
CA GLY A 335 9.61 16.23 -4.17
C GLY A 335 10.71 17.30 -4.27
N ARG A 336 10.48 18.52 -3.77
CA ARG A 336 11.52 19.56 -3.65
C ARG A 336 12.33 19.35 -2.36
N PRO A 337 13.59 19.82 -2.28
CA PRO A 337 14.35 19.83 -1.03
C PRO A 337 13.53 20.44 0.11
N THR A 338 13.61 19.85 1.30
CA THR A 338 12.86 20.35 2.45
C THR A 338 13.42 21.71 2.89
N PRO A 339 12.57 22.74 3.08
CA PRO A 339 13.03 24.02 3.62
C PRO A 339 13.39 23.89 5.11
N ASP A 340 14.32 24.72 5.57
CA ASP A 340 14.79 24.70 6.97
C ASP A 340 13.68 24.94 8.00
N SER A 341 12.53 25.51 7.59
CA SER A 341 11.38 25.65 8.47
C SER A 341 10.81 24.33 8.99
N TYR A 342 11.13 23.20 8.38
CA TYR A 342 10.73 21.88 8.87
C TYR A 342 11.56 21.41 10.07
N ALA A 343 12.71 22.04 10.35
CA ALA A 343 13.49 21.78 11.54
C ALA A 343 12.70 22.05 12.84
N ALA A 344 11.61 22.84 12.76
CA ALA A 344 10.69 23.07 13.88
C ALA A 344 10.06 21.78 14.45
N ILE A 345 10.14 20.64 13.75
CA ILE A 345 9.75 19.34 14.32
C ILE A 345 10.60 18.96 15.55
N MET A 346 11.82 19.49 15.64
CA MET A 346 12.72 19.28 16.78
C MET A 346 12.37 20.16 17.99
N ASP A 347 11.45 21.12 17.83
CA ASP A 347 11.05 22.07 18.87
C ASP A 347 9.70 21.68 19.52
N LEU A 348 9.20 20.46 19.27
CA LEU A 348 7.97 19.97 19.90
C LEU A 348 8.20 19.76 21.41
N PRO A 349 7.31 20.28 22.28
CA PRO A 349 7.44 20.09 23.73
C PRO A 349 7.30 18.61 24.12
N ASP A 350 8.11 18.19 25.10
CA ASP A 350 8.15 16.84 25.68
C ASP A 350 6.80 16.36 26.27
#